data_AF-A0ABD3RCQ4-F1
#
_entry.id   AF-A0ABD3RCQ4-F1
#
_cell.length_a   1.000
_cell.length_b   1.000
_cell.length_c   1.000
_cell.angle_alpha   90.00
_cell.angle_beta   90.00
_cell.angle_gamma   90.00
#
_symmetry.space_group_name_H-M   'P 1'
#
loop_
_entity.id
_entity.type
_entity.pdbx_description
1 polymer ?
#
loop_
_entity_poly.entity_id
_entity_poly.type
_entity_poly.pdbx_seq_one_letter_code
_entity_poly.pdbx_strand_id
1 'polypeptide(L)'
;MTKEDWRTTLFVWDGILSFVENEETEEKKAESGIGEESEELSKGADSLRVRWRGTWIGCNEADAAKVPTPKRGAFDEYVSSDHTFEVEGAVSRVATTDDGVDVEYSKGGDGGNVVGGDASTIHHRVDMTGGTGYELGEGNEKETHHDDRHDVFFFSPTLRWSGKLRNQLTNLVLAVGDNEFGHFLSVGWLRVGNRVTLARRYVDEDDERSGWDVEDLTRAVLEQIATTAVDGHVEIVIPPWQCVAMHADARHGSKRQKITSKSDS
;
A
#
# COMPACT_ATOMS: atom_id res chain seq x y z
N MET A 1 -1.70 -18.33 -18.58
CA MET A 1 -1.68 -18.58 -17.12
C MET A 1 -2.94 -19.37 -16.78
N THR A 2 -2.84 -20.54 -16.13
CA THR A 2 -4.03 -21.32 -15.75
C THR A 2 -4.69 -20.72 -14.50
N LYS A 3 -5.94 -21.10 -14.20
CA LYS A 3 -6.67 -20.63 -13.01
C LYS A 3 -6.03 -21.08 -11.67
N GLU A 4 -5.04 -21.97 -11.68
CA GLU A 4 -4.28 -22.34 -10.47
C GLU A 4 -2.98 -21.54 -10.32
N ASP A 5 -2.43 -21.04 -11.43
CA ASP A 5 -1.13 -20.35 -11.42
C ASP A 5 -1.21 -19.05 -10.60
N TRP A 6 -2.24 -18.22 -10.78
CA TRP A 6 -2.32 -16.89 -10.14
C TRP A 6 -2.37 -16.94 -8.61
N ARG A 7 -2.88 -18.01 -8.00
CA ARG A 7 -2.86 -18.19 -6.54
C ARG A 7 -1.46 -18.45 -6.01
N THR A 8 -0.70 -19.24 -6.75
CA THR A 8 0.69 -19.58 -6.40
C THR A 8 1.69 -18.51 -6.83
N THR A 9 1.31 -17.58 -7.70
CA THR A 9 2.12 -16.44 -8.14
C THR A 9 2.07 -15.27 -7.15
N LEU A 10 3.23 -14.74 -6.79
CA LEU A 10 3.36 -13.45 -6.13
C LEU A 10 3.50 -12.37 -7.20
N PHE A 11 2.57 -11.42 -7.26
CA PHE A 11 2.62 -10.34 -8.24
C PHE A 11 3.32 -9.13 -7.63
N VAL A 12 4.45 -8.70 -8.18
CA VAL A 12 5.19 -7.55 -7.66
C VAL A 12 4.94 -6.34 -8.55
N TRP A 13 4.25 -5.36 -7.98
CA TRP A 13 3.86 -4.09 -8.58
C TRP A 13 4.84 -3.02 -8.17
N ASP A 14 5.26 -2.20 -9.13
CA ASP A 14 6.14 -1.07 -8.85
C ASP A 14 5.81 0.10 -9.75
N GLY A 15 5.66 1.28 -9.15
CA GLY A 15 5.23 2.47 -9.87
C GLY A 15 5.39 3.75 -9.06
N ILE A 16 5.03 4.86 -9.68
CA ILE A 16 5.11 6.20 -9.10
C ILE A 16 3.73 6.65 -8.65
N LEU A 17 3.64 7.10 -7.41
CA LEU A 17 2.45 7.74 -6.84
C LEU A 17 2.53 9.26 -7.04
N SER A 18 1.56 9.82 -7.76
CA SER A 18 1.43 11.24 -8.04
C SER A 18 0.06 11.77 -7.62
N PHE A 19 -0.05 13.07 -7.36
CA PHE A 19 -1.35 13.71 -7.16
C PHE A 19 -2.01 13.98 -8.51
N VAL A 20 -3.33 13.83 -8.59
CA VAL A 20 -4.11 14.24 -9.76
C VAL A 20 -4.53 15.69 -9.54
N GLU A 21 -4.21 16.56 -10.50
CA GLU A 21 -4.66 17.95 -10.49
C GLU A 21 -6.12 18.00 -10.93
N ASN A 22 -6.98 18.64 -10.14
CA ASN A 22 -8.39 18.80 -10.50
C ASN A 22 -8.51 19.97 -11.50
N GLU A 23 -8.78 19.65 -12.77
CA GLU A 23 -8.95 20.62 -13.85
C GLU A 23 -10.13 21.60 -13.62
N GLU A 24 -11.07 21.28 -12.72
CA GLU A 24 -12.24 22.12 -12.40
C GLU A 24 -11.89 23.47 -11.71
N THR A 25 -10.64 23.66 -11.28
CA THR A 25 -10.22 24.91 -10.64
C THR A 25 -9.92 26.04 -11.64
N GLU A 26 -9.68 25.71 -12.92
CA GLU A 26 -9.28 26.68 -13.94
C GLU A 26 -10.49 27.42 -14.55
N GLU A 27 -11.62 26.76 -14.77
CA GLU A 27 -12.80 27.38 -15.41
C GLU A 27 -13.52 28.38 -14.49
N LYS A 28 -13.52 28.18 -13.17
CA LYS A 28 -14.14 29.14 -12.23
C LYS A 28 -13.34 30.43 -12.05
N LYS A 29 -12.05 30.46 -12.40
CA LYS A 29 -11.24 31.68 -12.39
C LYS A 29 -11.42 32.54 -13.64
N ALA A 30 -11.95 31.98 -14.73
CA ALA A 30 -12.13 32.70 -15.98
C ALA A 30 -13.47 33.47 -16.06
N GLU A 31 -14.48 33.11 -15.25
CA GLU A 31 -15.80 33.77 -15.28
C GLU A 31 -16.04 34.80 -14.16
N SER A 32 -15.27 34.82 -13.07
CA SER A 32 -15.44 35.83 -12.01
C SER A 32 -14.59 37.08 -12.27
N GLY A 33 -14.89 37.78 -13.36
CA GLY A 33 -14.50 39.18 -13.51
C GLY A 33 -15.36 40.04 -12.58
N ILE A 34 -14.68 40.89 -11.78
CA ILE A 34 -15.19 41.96 -10.90
C ILE A 34 -15.29 41.59 -9.41
N GLY A 35 -14.31 42.08 -8.64
CA GLY A 35 -14.58 43.01 -7.53
C GLY A 35 -14.91 42.44 -6.15
N GLU A 36 -13.99 42.72 -5.22
CA GLU A 36 -14.15 42.88 -3.78
C GLU A 36 -14.12 41.64 -2.88
N GLU A 37 -13.37 41.85 -1.80
CA GLU A 37 -12.90 40.93 -0.78
C GLU A 37 -14.07 40.35 0.02
N SER A 38 -14.28 39.04 -0.13
CA SER A 38 -15.16 38.26 0.74
C SER A 38 -14.50 36.90 0.96
N GLU A 39 -13.82 36.76 2.10
CA GLU A 39 -13.34 35.48 2.64
C GLU A 39 -14.54 34.58 3.00
N GLU A 40 -15.24 34.04 1.99
CA GLU A 40 -16.10 32.86 2.14
C GLU A 40 -15.33 31.63 1.66
N LEU A 41 -14.35 31.22 2.46
CA LEU A 41 -13.75 29.89 2.43
C LEU A 41 -14.77 28.88 2.98
N SER A 42 -15.81 28.55 2.20
CA SER A 42 -16.60 27.37 2.51
C SER A 42 -17.17 26.68 1.27
N LYS A 43 -16.95 25.35 1.24
CA LYS A 43 -17.66 24.32 0.47
C LYS A 43 -17.27 24.14 -1.00
N GLY A 44 -16.11 23.51 -1.15
CA GLY A 44 -15.73 22.71 -2.31
C GLY A 44 -14.47 21.94 -1.94
N ALA A 45 -14.57 21.05 -0.96
CA ALA A 45 -13.42 20.25 -0.53
C ALA A 45 -13.16 19.20 -1.62
N ASP A 46 -12.40 19.61 -2.63
CA ASP A 46 -11.78 18.72 -3.58
C ASP A 46 -11.10 17.60 -2.81
N SER A 47 -11.69 16.40 -2.88
CA SER A 47 -11.11 15.19 -2.32
C SER A 47 -9.73 15.04 -2.97
N LEU A 48 -8.67 14.99 -2.16
CA LEU A 48 -7.32 14.77 -2.65
C LEU A 48 -7.31 13.44 -3.43
N ARG A 49 -6.99 13.48 -4.72
CA ARG A 49 -6.88 12.29 -5.56
C ARG A 49 -5.43 12.01 -5.90
N VAL A 50 -5.12 10.72 -6.01
CA VAL A 50 -3.80 10.25 -6.43
C VAL A 50 -3.93 9.27 -7.57
N ARG A 51 -2.85 9.16 -8.34
CA ARG A 51 -2.64 8.21 -9.42
C ARG A 51 -1.39 7.40 -9.11
N TRP A 52 -1.48 6.09 -9.25
CA TRP A 52 -0.35 5.18 -9.18
C TRP A 52 -0.19 4.49 -10.53
N ARG A 53 0.92 4.78 -11.21
CA ARG A 53 1.23 4.24 -12.54
C ARG A 53 2.54 3.50 -12.52
N GLY A 54 2.58 2.35 -13.18
CA GLY A 54 3.80 1.58 -13.28
C GLY A 54 3.65 0.28 -14.05
N THR A 55 4.42 -0.71 -13.60
CA THR A 55 4.45 -2.05 -14.18
C THR A 55 4.43 -3.11 -13.09
N TRP A 56 4.01 -4.31 -13.43
CA TRP A 56 4.04 -5.45 -12.50
C TRP A 56 4.70 -6.67 -13.15
N ILE A 57 5.21 -7.58 -12.32
CA ILE A 57 5.74 -8.88 -12.75
C ILE A 57 5.13 -10.02 -11.93
N GLY A 58 4.90 -11.17 -12.55
CA GLY A 58 4.50 -12.39 -11.86
C GLY A 58 5.72 -13.21 -11.43
N CYS A 59 5.81 -13.55 -10.15
CA CYS A 59 6.81 -14.47 -9.62
C CYS A 59 6.12 -15.79 -9.22
N ASN A 60 6.27 -16.83 -10.03
CA ASN A 60 5.69 -18.16 -9.76
C ASN A 60 6.40 -18.87 -8.61
N GLU A 61 6.17 -18.38 -7.40
CA GLU A 61 6.81 -18.84 -6.18
C GLU A 61 5.80 -18.80 -5.03
N ALA A 62 5.51 -19.98 -4.51
CA ALA A 62 4.59 -20.16 -3.39
C ALA A 62 5.21 -19.64 -2.09
N ASP A 63 6.52 -19.81 -1.92
CA ASP A 63 7.26 -19.33 -0.75
C ASP A 63 7.81 -17.92 -0.99
N ALA A 64 7.05 -16.92 -0.53
CA ALA A 64 7.39 -15.52 -0.73
C ALA A 64 8.77 -15.13 -0.17
N ALA A 65 9.35 -15.89 0.79
CA ALA A 65 10.69 -15.63 1.30
C ALA A 65 11.78 -15.85 0.23
N LYS A 66 11.49 -16.63 -0.81
CA LYS A 66 12.40 -16.87 -1.94
C LYS A 66 12.28 -15.82 -3.04
N VAL A 67 11.22 -15.01 -3.04
CA VAL A 67 11.05 -13.96 -4.05
C VAL A 67 12.05 -12.84 -3.77
N PRO A 68 13.01 -12.58 -4.68
CA PRO A 68 14.03 -11.58 -4.44
C PRO A 68 13.42 -10.18 -4.41
N THR A 69 14.04 -9.28 -3.66
CA THR A 69 13.73 -7.87 -3.78
C THR A 69 14.04 -7.40 -5.20
N PRO A 70 13.09 -6.74 -5.89
CA PRO A 70 13.38 -6.16 -7.19
C PRO A 70 14.61 -5.25 -7.09
N LYS A 71 15.59 -5.51 -7.96
CA LYS A 71 16.84 -4.73 -7.98
C LYS A 71 16.52 -3.25 -8.23
N ARG A 72 17.36 -2.34 -7.73
CA ARG A 72 17.29 -0.92 -8.12
C ARG A 72 17.48 -0.83 -9.64
N GLY A 73 16.50 -0.29 -10.36
CA GLY A 73 16.47 -0.29 -11.84
C GLY A 73 15.79 -1.52 -12.46
N ALA A 74 15.30 -2.48 -11.66
CA ALA A 74 14.36 -3.50 -12.14
C ALA A 74 13.01 -2.90 -12.58
N PHE A 75 12.79 -1.61 -12.29
CA PHE A 75 11.82 -0.75 -12.94
C PHE A 75 12.46 0.63 -13.21
N ASP A 76 13.32 0.74 -14.22
CA ASP A 76 13.62 2.04 -14.81
C ASP A 76 12.35 2.60 -15.47
N GLU A 77 12.34 3.90 -15.79
CA GLU A 77 11.22 4.63 -16.42
C GLU A 77 10.59 3.92 -17.64
N TYR A 78 11.32 2.93 -18.18
CA TYR A 78 10.96 2.01 -19.26
C TYR A 78 11.28 0.55 -18.93
N VAL A 79 10.80 -0.01 -17.83
CA VAL A 79 10.95 -1.46 -17.67
C VAL A 79 10.02 -2.22 -18.59
N SER A 80 10.66 -3.11 -19.35
CA SER A 80 10.09 -4.07 -20.28
C SER A 80 9.34 -5.19 -19.55
N SER A 81 8.54 -4.84 -18.54
CA SER A 81 7.38 -5.67 -18.30
C SER A 81 6.37 -5.23 -19.33
N ASP A 82 5.88 -6.18 -20.13
CA ASP A 82 4.78 -5.89 -21.03
C ASP A 82 3.51 -5.56 -20.24
N HIS A 83 3.46 -5.79 -18.92
CA HIS A 83 2.28 -5.53 -18.10
C HIS A 83 2.36 -4.19 -17.37
N THR A 84 1.56 -3.25 -17.85
CA THR A 84 1.41 -1.92 -17.26
C THR A 84 0.16 -1.83 -16.40
N PHE A 85 0.13 -0.82 -15.54
CA PHE A 85 -1.05 -0.45 -14.79
C PHE A 85 -1.11 1.05 -14.56
N GLU A 86 -2.32 1.56 -14.42
CA GLU A 86 -2.61 2.91 -13.96
C GLU A 86 -3.91 2.89 -13.17
N VAL A 87 -3.80 3.10 -11.86
CA VAL A 87 -4.95 3.15 -10.94
C VAL A 87 -5.02 4.51 -10.28
N GLU A 88 -6.23 4.96 -9.99
CA GLU A 88 -6.49 6.23 -9.32
C GLU A 88 -7.38 6.04 -8.11
N GLY A 89 -7.23 6.92 -7.12
CA GLY A 89 -8.00 6.81 -5.90
C GLY A 89 -8.18 8.09 -5.13
N ALA A 90 -9.24 8.14 -4.35
CA ALA A 90 -9.49 9.21 -3.39
C ALA A 90 -8.78 8.91 -2.07
N VAL A 91 -8.20 9.95 -1.47
CA VAL A 91 -7.46 9.84 -0.21
C VAL A 91 -8.37 10.20 0.96
N SER A 92 -8.44 9.32 1.96
CA SER A 92 -9.02 9.59 3.27
C SER A 92 -7.96 9.44 4.37
N ARG A 93 -8.22 10.08 5.52
CA ARG A 93 -7.41 9.92 6.73
C ARG A 93 -8.15 9.01 7.69
N VAL A 94 -7.48 7.95 8.12
CA VAL A 94 -8.00 6.99 9.07
C VAL A 94 -7.14 7.09 10.33
N ALA A 95 -7.77 7.28 11.49
CA ALA A 95 -7.09 7.14 12.76
C ALA A 95 -7.45 5.77 13.33
N THR A 96 -6.44 4.94 13.55
CA THR A 96 -6.58 3.71 14.34
C THR A 96 -6.34 4.07 15.80
N THR A 97 -7.26 3.63 16.66
CA THR A 97 -7.10 3.69 18.12
C THR A 97 -6.55 2.34 18.61
N ASP A 98 -5.88 2.32 19.76
CA ASP A 98 -5.33 1.08 20.34
C ASP A 98 -6.41 -0.01 20.63
N ASP A 99 -7.69 0.37 20.59
CA ASP A 99 -8.86 -0.50 20.73
C ASP A 99 -9.38 -1.09 19.39
N GLY A 100 -8.70 -0.87 18.26
CA GLY A 100 -9.04 -1.47 16.96
C GLY A 100 -10.34 -0.92 16.33
N VAL A 101 -10.73 0.31 16.70
CA VAL A 101 -11.88 0.98 16.09
C VAL A 101 -11.37 2.02 15.10
N ASP A 102 -11.66 1.78 13.82
CA ASP A 102 -11.49 2.75 12.74
C ASP A 102 -12.40 3.96 12.98
N VAL A 103 -11.79 5.11 13.23
CA VAL A 103 -12.51 6.38 13.26
C VAL A 103 -12.16 7.14 11.99
N GLU A 104 -13.08 7.15 11.03
CA GLU A 104 -12.99 8.03 9.87
C GLU A 104 -13.15 9.49 10.33
N TYR A 105 -12.06 10.26 10.21
CA TYR A 105 -12.12 11.69 10.49
C TYR A 105 -12.78 12.42 9.33
N SER A 106 -14.09 12.66 9.45
CA SER A 106 -14.77 13.68 8.67
C SER A 106 -14.28 15.06 9.13
N LYS A 107 -13.64 15.77 8.21
CA LYS A 107 -12.88 17.01 8.43
C LYS A 107 -13.79 18.13 8.97
N GLY A 108 -13.78 18.33 10.29
CA GLY A 108 -14.55 19.39 10.96
C GLY A 108 -13.92 19.98 12.23
N GLY A 109 -12.70 19.60 12.59
CA GLY A 109 -12.02 20.09 13.79
C GLY A 109 -10.65 20.68 13.44
N ASP A 110 -10.51 21.97 13.74
CA ASP A 110 -9.26 22.74 13.69
C ASP A 110 -8.15 22.02 14.48
N GLY A 111 -6.89 22.23 14.07
CA GLY A 111 -5.70 21.47 14.46
C GLY A 111 -5.36 21.47 15.96
N GLY A 112 -6.13 20.73 16.75
CA GLY A 112 -5.93 20.54 18.18
C GLY A 112 -4.84 19.50 18.44
N ASN A 113 -3.73 19.96 19.04
CA ASN A 113 -2.78 19.12 19.77
C ASN A 113 -3.54 18.16 20.70
N VAL A 114 -3.55 16.86 20.39
CA VAL A 114 -3.93 15.83 21.36
C VAL A 114 -2.72 15.59 22.26
N VAL A 115 -2.71 16.26 23.40
CA VAL A 115 -1.86 15.95 24.55
C VAL A 115 -2.68 15.05 25.47
N GLY A 116 -2.42 13.74 25.47
CA GLY A 116 -3.01 12.78 26.39
C GLY A 116 -2.97 11.37 25.80
N GLY A 117 -2.37 10.42 26.53
CA GLY A 117 -1.99 9.10 26.02
C GLY A 117 -3.16 8.24 25.55
N ASP A 118 -3.16 7.98 24.24
CA ASP A 118 -3.32 6.70 23.54
C ASP A 118 -2.81 7.00 22.12
N ALA A 119 -1.85 6.23 21.63
CA ALA A 119 -1.06 6.63 20.47
C ALA A 119 -1.80 6.29 19.18
N SER A 120 -2.88 7.02 18.88
CA SER A 120 -3.60 6.81 17.62
C SER A 120 -2.66 7.05 16.44
N THR A 121 -2.49 6.03 15.60
CA THR A 121 -1.66 6.13 14.41
C THR A 121 -2.54 6.61 13.27
N ILE A 122 -2.21 7.77 12.70
CA ILE A 122 -2.94 8.30 11.55
C ILE A 122 -2.35 7.67 10.28
N HIS A 123 -3.18 6.91 9.58
CA HIS A 123 -2.89 6.36 8.27
C HIS A 123 -3.59 7.17 7.18
N HIS A 124 -2.99 7.21 5.99
CA HIS A 124 -3.73 7.59 4.78
C HIS A 124 -4.26 6.32 4.14
N ARG A 125 -5.56 6.23 3.96
CA ARG A 125 -6.21 5.21 3.13
C ARG A 125 -6.47 5.80 1.75
N VAL A 126 -6.20 5.02 0.72
CA VAL A 126 -6.49 5.37 -0.66
C VAL A 126 -7.30 4.25 -1.29
N ASP A 127 -8.52 4.57 -1.73
CA ASP A 127 -9.37 3.66 -2.49
C ASP A 127 -8.95 3.67 -3.96
N MET A 128 -8.11 2.71 -4.36
CA MET A 128 -7.42 2.62 -5.66
C MET A 128 -8.20 1.80 -6.70
N THR A 129 -9.50 2.06 -6.83
CA THR A 129 -10.41 1.36 -7.75
C THR A 129 -10.63 2.09 -9.07
N GLY A 130 -10.23 3.36 -9.18
CA GLY A 130 -10.31 4.15 -10.42
C GLY A 130 -9.13 3.95 -11.37
N GLY A 131 -9.09 4.72 -12.46
CA GLY A 131 -8.02 4.69 -13.47
C GLY A 131 -8.30 3.69 -14.61
N THR A 132 -7.26 3.35 -15.38
CA THR A 132 -7.38 2.41 -16.50
C THR A 132 -7.24 0.95 -16.08
N GLY A 133 -6.89 0.67 -14.81
CA GLY A 133 -6.72 -0.69 -14.31
C GLY A 133 -5.35 -1.25 -14.63
N TYR A 134 -5.29 -2.56 -14.83
CA TYR A 134 -4.04 -3.29 -15.07
C TYR A 134 -4.19 -4.33 -16.16
N GLU A 135 -3.10 -4.58 -16.89
CA GLU A 135 -3.11 -5.55 -17.96
C GLU A 135 -2.67 -6.92 -17.45
N LEU A 136 -3.34 -8.00 -17.88
CA LEU A 136 -2.98 -9.40 -17.60
C LEU A 136 -3.07 -10.22 -18.89
N GLY A 137 -2.27 -11.28 -19.01
CA GLY A 137 -2.19 -12.11 -20.23
C GLY A 137 -1.06 -11.68 -21.17
N GLU A 138 -0.84 -12.45 -22.24
CA GLU A 138 0.25 -12.24 -23.20
C GLU A 138 -0.29 -12.11 -24.63
N GLY A 139 0.39 -11.30 -25.46
CA GLY A 139 0.08 -11.16 -26.87
C GLY A 139 -1.37 -10.71 -27.13
N ASN A 140 -2.12 -11.50 -27.89
CA ASN A 140 -3.50 -11.18 -28.28
C ASN A 140 -4.53 -11.53 -27.19
N GLU A 141 -4.13 -12.23 -26.13
CA GLU A 141 -4.99 -12.59 -24.98
C GLU A 141 -4.83 -11.59 -23.83
N LYS A 142 -4.11 -10.49 -24.06
CA LYS A 142 -3.89 -9.45 -23.05
C LYS A 142 -5.18 -8.67 -22.84
N GLU A 143 -5.71 -8.72 -21.63
CA GLU A 143 -6.94 -8.04 -21.23
C GLU A 143 -6.68 -7.04 -20.11
N THR A 144 -7.56 -6.06 -20.00
CA THR A 144 -7.53 -5.05 -18.94
C THR A 144 -8.51 -5.45 -17.85
N HIS A 145 -8.03 -5.43 -16.61
CA HIS A 145 -8.77 -5.82 -15.42
C HIS A 145 -8.81 -4.67 -14.42
N HIS A 146 -9.78 -4.73 -13.52
CA HIS A 146 -9.98 -3.76 -12.45
C HIS A 146 -10.13 -4.48 -11.11
N ASP A 147 -9.76 -3.77 -10.05
CA ASP A 147 -10.10 -4.22 -8.70
C ASP A 147 -11.49 -3.69 -8.33
N ASP A 148 -12.33 -4.54 -7.75
CA ASP A 148 -13.65 -4.14 -7.23
C ASP A 148 -13.48 -3.37 -5.91
N ARG A 149 -12.45 -3.74 -5.14
CA ARG A 149 -11.99 -3.05 -3.94
C ARG A 149 -10.47 -3.06 -3.89
N HIS A 150 -9.85 -1.92 -3.58
CA HIS A 150 -8.41 -1.83 -3.38
C HIS A 150 -8.05 -0.74 -2.38
N ASP A 151 -8.04 -1.08 -1.11
CA ASP A 151 -7.71 -0.15 -0.03
C ASP A 151 -6.22 -0.16 0.25
N VAL A 152 -5.51 0.91 -0.12
CA VAL A 152 -4.06 1.06 0.12
C VAL A 152 -3.81 1.97 1.31
N PHE A 153 -3.05 1.46 2.28
CA PHE A 153 -2.75 2.14 3.53
C PHE A 153 -1.28 2.56 3.59
N PHE A 154 -1.07 3.85 3.82
CA PHE A 154 0.23 4.46 3.99
C PHE A 154 0.44 4.82 5.47
N PHE A 155 1.50 4.27 6.05
CA PHE A 155 1.92 4.53 7.44
C PHE A 155 2.69 5.85 7.59
N SER A 156 2.97 6.51 6.47
CA SER A 156 3.61 7.81 6.45
C SER A 156 2.58 8.91 6.81
N PRO A 157 2.96 9.90 7.64
CA PRO A 157 2.13 11.09 7.90
C PRO A 157 1.82 11.90 6.63
N THR A 158 2.54 11.65 5.54
CA THR A 158 2.31 12.25 4.23
C THR A 158 2.32 11.16 3.17
N LEU A 159 1.48 11.29 2.13
CA LEU A 159 1.59 10.45 0.91
C LEU A 159 2.89 10.68 0.11
N ARG A 160 3.72 11.62 0.57
CA ARG A 160 5.07 11.83 0.04
C ARG A 160 6.10 11.10 0.89
N TRP A 161 7.14 10.59 0.24
CA TRP A 161 8.27 10.03 0.95
C TRP A 161 8.98 11.09 1.81
N SER A 162 9.14 10.80 3.10
CA SER A 162 9.52 11.81 4.11
C SER A 162 11.03 12.03 4.26
N GLY A 163 11.89 11.27 3.58
CA GLY A 163 13.34 11.37 3.77
C GLY A 163 13.89 10.63 4.99
N LYS A 164 13.02 10.15 5.89
CA LYS A 164 13.45 9.61 7.18
C LYS A 164 13.82 8.14 7.07
N LEU A 165 15.12 7.88 6.91
CA LEU A 165 15.66 6.51 6.89
C LEU A 165 15.58 5.78 8.25
N ARG A 166 15.51 6.53 9.36
CA ARG A 166 15.54 5.96 10.71
C ARG A 166 14.22 5.35 11.18
N ASN A 167 13.09 5.76 10.61
CA ASN A 167 11.79 5.17 10.94
C ASN A 167 11.25 4.43 9.72
N GLN A 168 11.81 3.26 9.46
CA GLN A 168 11.50 2.50 8.26
C GLN A 168 10.03 2.06 8.23
N LEU A 169 9.38 1.87 9.39
CA LEU A 169 7.95 1.54 9.48
C LEU A 169 7.04 2.58 8.81
N THR A 170 7.42 3.86 8.84
CA THR A 170 6.64 4.92 8.15
C THR A 170 6.60 4.75 6.64
N ASN A 171 7.50 3.93 6.08
CA ASN A 171 7.51 3.62 4.67
C ASN A 171 6.70 2.36 4.34
N LEU A 172 6.18 1.63 5.33
CA LEU A 172 5.37 0.44 5.07
C LEU A 172 4.09 0.84 4.33
N VAL A 173 3.77 0.07 3.31
CA VAL A 173 2.51 0.19 2.56
C VAL A 173 1.85 -1.18 2.58
N LEU A 174 0.59 -1.20 2.98
CA LEU A 174 -0.25 -2.39 3.01
C LEU A 174 -1.45 -2.15 2.12
N ALA A 175 -2.01 -3.21 1.55
CA ALA A 175 -3.31 -3.12 0.91
C ALA A 175 -4.11 -4.40 1.11
N VAL A 176 -5.42 -4.24 1.12
CA VAL A 176 -6.40 -5.34 1.06
C VAL A 176 -7.39 -5.04 -0.05
N GLY A 177 -7.90 -6.06 -0.70
CA GLY A 177 -8.83 -5.87 -1.79
C GLY A 177 -9.38 -7.16 -2.35
N ASP A 178 -10.19 -7.01 -3.38
CA ASP A 178 -10.83 -8.10 -4.11
C ASP A 178 -11.18 -7.68 -5.53
N ASN A 179 -11.30 -8.69 -6.38
CA ASN A 179 -11.69 -8.58 -7.78
C ASN A 179 -12.23 -9.92 -8.28
N GLU A 180 -12.41 -10.08 -9.59
CA GLU A 180 -12.91 -11.32 -10.20
C GLU A 180 -12.05 -12.57 -9.95
N PHE A 181 -10.77 -12.40 -9.58
CA PHE A 181 -9.90 -13.51 -9.19
C PHE A 181 -10.10 -13.89 -7.72
N GLY A 182 -10.55 -12.96 -6.87
CA GLY A 182 -10.86 -13.19 -5.46
C GLY A 182 -10.15 -12.22 -4.54
N HIS A 183 -10.14 -12.54 -3.25
CA HIS A 183 -9.51 -11.71 -2.22
C HIS A 183 -7.99 -11.70 -2.36
N PHE A 184 -7.38 -10.54 -2.10
CA PHE A 184 -5.93 -10.39 -2.08
C PHE A 184 -5.44 -9.51 -0.93
N LEU A 185 -4.20 -9.79 -0.55
CA LEU A 185 -3.40 -8.98 0.36
C LEU A 185 -2.21 -8.41 -0.42
N SER A 186 -1.79 -7.19 -0.09
CA SER A 186 -0.56 -6.62 -0.62
C SER A 186 0.31 -6.00 0.46
N VAL A 187 1.63 -6.17 0.35
CA VAL A 187 2.61 -5.67 1.33
C VAL A 187 3.83 -5.14 0.59
N GLY A 188 4.34 -3.98 1.01
CA GLY A 188 5.55 -3.42 0.43
C GLY A 188 5.96 -2.08 1.01
N TRP A 189 6.52 -1.20 0.16
CA TRP A 189 7.18 0.03 0.60
C TRP A 189 6.87 1.24 -0.26
N LEU A 190 6.86 2.39 0.41
CA LEU A 190 7.07 3.71 -0.17
C LEU A 190 8.58 4.04 -0.14
N ARG A 191 9.12 4.42 -1.29
CA ARG A 191 10.54 4.74 -1.50
C ARG A 191 10.70 6.18 -1.99
N VAL A 192 11.96 6.61 -2.07
CA VAL A 192 12.36 7.91 -2.62
C VAL A 192 11.66 8.17 -3.96
N GLY A 193 11.16 9.40 -4.14
CA GLY A 193 10.45 9.81 -5.34
C GLY A 193 8.99 9.34 -5.41
N ASN A 194 8.37 9.08 -4.25
CA ASN A 194 7.00 8.54 -4.13
C ASN A 194 6.80 7.23 -4.90
N ARG A 195 7.87 6.45 -5.00
CA ARG A 195 7.82 5.16 -5.67
C ARG A 195 7.25 4.12 -4.71
N VAL A 196 6.18 3.46 -5.12
CA VAL A 196 5.52 2.42 -4.34
C VAL A 196 5.82 1.08 -4.98
N THR A 197 6.36 0.16 -4.18
CA THR A 197 6.49 -1.26 -4.54
C THR A 197 5.54 -2.05 -3.65
N LEU A 198 4.63 -2.84 -4.22
CA LEU A 198 3.71 -3.73 -3.50
C LEU A 198 3.80 -5.14 -4.07
N ALA A 199 3.97 -6.14 -3.22
CA ALA A 199 3.74 -7.52 -3.62
C ALA A 199 2.31 -7.90 -3.27
N ARG A 200 1.55 -8.42 -4.24
CA ARG A 200 0.17 -8.88 -4.11
C ARG A 200 0.14 -10.41 -4.10
N ARG A 201 -0.63 -10.96 -3.18
CA ARG A 201 -0.96 -12.39 -3.06
C ARG A 201 -2.46 -12.55 -3.01
N TYR A 202 -3.01 -13.37 -3.90
CA TYR A 202 -4.38 -13.80 -3.77
C TYR A 202 -4.50 -14.94 -2.74
N VAL A 203 -5.60 -14.93 -2.00
CA VAL A 203 -5.89 -15.91 -0.94
C VAL A 203 -7.18 -16.64 -1.25
N ASP A 204 -7.25 -17.92 -0.90
CA ASP A 204 -8.47 -18.71 -1.05
C ASP A 204 -9.55 -18.23 -0.07
N GLU A 205 -10.82 -18.38 -0.44
CA GLU A 205 -11.95 -18.04 0.43
C GLU A 205 -11.90 -18.79 1.78
N ASP A 206 -11.43 -20.04 1.75
CA ASP A 206 -11.25 -20.89 2.94
C ASP A 206 -9.94 -20.61 3.71
N ASP A 207 -9.10 -19.68 3.26
CA ASP A 207 -7.92 -19.22 3.99
C ASP A 207 -8.33 -18.17 5.02
N GLU A 208 -7.81 -18.26 6.26
CA GLU A 208 -8.15 -17.30 7.32
C GLU A 208 -7.84 -15.85 6.93
N ARG A 209 -6.87 -15.66 6.05
CA ARG A 209 -6.44 -14.36 5.51
C ARG A 209 -7.49 -13.68 4.64
N SER A 210 -8.47 -14.42 4.11
CA SER A 210 -9.55 -13.85 3.31
C SER A 210 -10.43 -12.90 4.13
N GLY A 211 -10.50 -13.12 5.45
CA GLY A 211 -11.24 -12.28 6.39
C GLY A 211 -10.41 -11.19 7.06
N TRP A 212 -9.12 -11.06 6.76
CA TRP A 212 -8.26 -10.07 7.40
C TRP A 212 -8.60 -8.65 6.94
N ASP A 213 -8.64 -7.74 7.91
CA ASP A 213 -8.57 -6.31 7.65
C ASP A 213 -7.10 -5.82 7.63
N VAL A 214 -6.93 -4.51 7.56
CA VAL A 214 -5.59 -3.91 7.56
C VAL A 214 -4.88 -4.10 8.90
N GLU A 215 -5.58 -4.16 10.02
CA GLU A 215 -4.98 -4.32 11.36
C GLU A 215 -4.43 -5.74 11.53
N ASP A 216 -5.21 -6.73 11.13
CA ASP A 216 -4.80 -8.13 11.07
C ASP A 216 -3.55 -8.30 10.21
N LEU A 217 -3.57 -7.75 8.99
CA LEU A 217 -2.43 -7.77 8.08
C LEU A 217 -1.22 -7.05 8.68
N THR A 218 -1.42 -5.88 9.29
CA THR A 218 -0.36 -5.09 9.92
C THR A 218 0.33 -5.89 11.00
N ARG A 219 -0.43 -6.46 11.93
CA ARG A 219 0.08 -7.28 13.02
C ARG A 219 0.87 -8.48 12.49
N ALA A 220 0.29 -9.25 11.57
CA ALA A 220 0.92 -10.46 11.01
C ALA A 220 2.25 -10.15 10.28
N VAL A 221 2.32 -9.01 9.58
CA VAL A 221 3.54 -8.55 8.90
C VAL A 221 4.58 -8.09 9.92
N LEU A 222 4.21 -7.18 10.83
CA LEU A 222 5.15 -6.56 11.76
C LEU A 222 5.79 -7.57 12.73
N GLU A 223 5.06 -8.59 13.19
CA GLU A 223 5.60 -9.65 14.05
C GLU A 223 6.80 -10.38 13.43
N GLN A 224 6.89 -10.40 12.10
CA GLN A 224 7.90 -11.14 11.36
C GLN A 224 9.00 -10.25 10.81
N ILE A 225 8.64 -9.08 10.30
CA ILE A 225 9.58 -8.23 9.58
C ILE A 225 10.32 -7.26 10.50
N ALA A 226 9.78 -6.98 11.69
CA ALA A 226 10.33 -6.01 12.61
C ALA A 226 11.03 -6.68 13.82
N THR A 227 12.07 -6.03 14.32
CA THR A 227 12.70 -6.34 15.60
C THR A 227 13.01 -5.05 16.35
N THR A 228 13.06 -5.12 17.67
CA THR A 228 13.52 -4.00 18.50
C THR A 228 15.03 -4.13 18.67
N ALA A 229 15.78 -3.12 18.24
CA ALA A 229 17.21 -3.00 18.48
C ALA A 229 17.50 -2.70 19.96
N VAL A 230 18.78 -2.81 20.34
CA VAL A 230 19.24 -2.68 21.74
C VAL A 230 18.95 -1.30 22.34
N ASP A 231 18.94 -0.25 21.52
CA ASP A 231 18.61 1.12 21.90
C ASP A 231 17.10 1.44 21.86
N GLY A 232 16.25 0.42 21.62
CA GLY A 232 14.80 0.54 21.61
C GLY A 232 14.18 0.95 20.27
N HIS A 233 14.97 1.18 19.21
CA HIS A 233 14.39 1.51 17.90
C HIS A 233 13.90 0.25 17.17
N VAL A 234 12.86 0.39 16.34
CA VAL A 234 12.35 -0.72 15.53
C VAL A 234 13.11 -0.78 14.20
N GLU A 235 13.76 -1.92 13.94
CA GLU A 235 14.45 -2.23 12.69
C GLU A 235 13.63 -3.23 11.88
N ILE A 236 13.55 -3.00 10.56
CA ILE A 236 13.05 -4.01 9.65
C ILE A 236 14.20 -4.89 9.16
N VAL A 237 14.08 -6.19 9.40
CA VAL A 237 15.16 -7.16 9.16
C VAL A 237 15.03 -7.91 7.83
N ILE A 238 13.83 -7.92 7.24
CA ILE A 238 13.55 -8.54 5.94
C ILE A 238 12.58 -7.67 5.11
N PRO A 239 12.59 -7.79 3.78
CA PRO A 239 11.56 -7.21 2.93
C PRO A 239 10.13 -7.61 3.38
N PRO A 240 9.14 -6.70 3.36
CA PRO A 240 7.81 -6.91 3.91
C PRO A 240 7.08 -8.09 3.32
N TRP A 241 7.19 -8.28 2.00
CA TRP A 241 6.54 -9.39 1.31
C TRP A 241 7.20 -10.75 1.53
N GLN A 242 8.37 -10.81 2.16
CA GLN A 242 9.03 -12.08 2.49
C GLN A 242 8.49 -12.70 3.79
N CYS A 243 7.45 -12.13 4.39
CA CYS A 243 6.77 -12.70 5.54
C CYS A 243 5.80 -13.83 5.15
N VAL A 244 5.43 -14.66 6.13
CA VAL A 244 4.55 -15.82 5.96
C VAL A 244 3.15 -15.44 5.49
N ALA A 245 2.67 -14.24 5.86
CA ALA A 245 1.38 -13.73 5.38
C ALA A 245 1.27 -13.70 3.85
N MET A 246 2.41 -13.63 3.15
CA MET A 246 2.48 -13.56 1.70
C MET A 246 2.82 -14.89 1.02
N HIS A 247 2.98 -15.99 1.77
CA HIS A 247 3.10 -17.33 1.20
C HIS A 247 1.78 -17.75 0.54
N ALA A 248 1.83 -18.60 -0.49
CA ALA A 248 0.60 -19.15 -1.07
C ALA A 248 -0.15 -20.01 -0.04
N ASP A 249 0.57 -20.85 0.71
CA ASP A 249 0.03 -21.66 1.82
C ASP A 249 0.64 -21.20 3.16
N ALA A 250 -0.10 -20.34 3.88
CA ALA A 250 0.34 -19.84 5.18
C ALA A 250 0.21 -20.88 6.31
N ARG A 251 -0.53 -21.99 6.11
CA ARG A 251 -0.82 -22.99 7.16
C ARG A 251 0.43 -23.76 7.60
N HIS A 252 1.50 -23.73 6.80
CA HIS A 252 2.73 -24.46 7.03
C HIS A 252 3.90 -23.61 7.57
N GLY A 253 3.68 -22.31 7.81
CA GLY A 253 4.75 -21.34 8.04
C GLY A 253 4.91 -20.82 9.48
N SER A 254 4.67 -21.59 10.53
CA SER A 254 4.85 -21.07 11.90
C SER A 254 6.04 -21.71 12.63
N LYS A 255 7.19 -21.04 12.57
CA LYS A 255 8.16 -20.87 13.67
C LYS A 255 9.39 -20.08 13.21
N ARG A 256 9.49 -18.83 13.67
CA ARG A 256 10.71 -18.01 13.62
C ARG A 256 11.88 -18.82 14.23
N GLN A 257 12.88 -19.18 13.43
CA GLN A 257 14.15 -19.67 13.98
C GLN A 257 14.79 -18.52 14.76
N LYS A 258 14.73 -18.58 16.09
CA LYS A 258 15.49 -17.69 16.97
C LYS A 258 16.96 -17.76 16.55
N ILE A 259 17.47 -16.68 15.97
CA ILE A 259 18.91 -16.49 15.80
C ILE A 259 19.47 -16.34 17.22
N THR A 260 19.96 -17.44 17.79
CA THR A 260 20.76 -17.39 19.01
C THR A 260 22.10 -16.76 18.64
N SER A 261 22.32 -15.51 19.05
CA SER A 261 23.64 -14.91 19.04
C SER A 261 24.56 -15.79 19.89
N LYS A 262 25.54 -16.44 19.26
CA LYS A 262 26.68 -17.00 19.98
C LYS A 262 27.52 -15.84 20.47
N SER A 263 27.49 -15.59 21.78
CA SER A 263 28.53 -14.86 22.48
C SER A 263 29.74 -15.79 22.61
N ASP A 264 30.70 -15.67 21.71
CA ASP A 264 32.00 -16.29 21.90
C ASP A 264 32.74 -15.55 23.03
N SER A 265 33.25 -16.36 23.95
CA SER A 265 33.96 -15.99 25.18
C SER A 265 35.44 -15.76 24.92
#